data_AF-A0AAP1WF03-F1
#
_entry.id   AF-A0AAP1WF03-F1
#
_cell.length_a   1.000
_cell.length_b   1.000
_cell.length_c   1.000
_cell.angle_alpha   90.00
_cell.angle_beta   90.00
_cell.angle_gamma   90.00
#
_symmetry.space_group_name_H-M   'P 1'
#
loop_
_entity.id
_entity.type
_entity.pdbx_description
1 polymer ?
#
loop_
_entity_poly.entity_id
_entity_poly.type
_entity_poly.pdbx_seq_one_letter_code
_entity_poly.pdbx_strand_id
1 'polypeptide(L)'
;MRQRDLKFTFVVGEGNLAFDVVEFELEEALCEPFRLSLKLASDKNAIDFKQVLDQPGTFTLWQDGRPARYVHGIVSHFTQG
;
A
#
# COMPACT_ATOMS: atom_id res chain seq x y z
N MET A 1 -20.74 -19.37 -4.11
CA MET A 1 -19.44 -18.90 -3.57
C MET A 1 -19.68 -17.55 -2.93
N ARG A 2 -19.40 -17.37 -1.63
CA ARG A 2 -19.58 -16.09 -0.94
C ARG A 2 -18.42 -15.19 -1.36
N GLN A 3 -18.67 -14.21 -2.23
CA GLN A 3 -17.69 -13.18 -2.54
C GLN A 3 -17.37 -12.46 -1.22
N ARG A 4 -16.11 -12.55 -0.77
CA ARG A 4 -15.63 -11.77 0.38
C ARG A 4 -15.42 -10.35 -0.13
N ASP A 5 -16.04 -9.38 0.54
CA ASP A 5 -15.84 -7.96 0.23
C ASP A 5 -14.46 -7.56 0.77
N LEU A 6 -13.46 -7.68 -0.10
CA LEU A 6 -12.06 -7.35 0.19
C LEU A 6 -11.66 -6.15 -0.66
N LYS A 7 -11.08 -5.16 -0.01
CA LYS A 7 -10.44 -4.02 -0.66
C LYS A 7 -9.04 -3.86 -0.09
N PHE A 8 -8.14 -3.33 -0.90
CA PHE A 8 -6.77 -3.06 -0.53
C PHE A 8 -6.42 -1.64 -0.95
N THR A 9 -5.90 -0.84 -0.04
CA THR A 9 -5.51 0.55 -0.32
C THR A 9 -4.12 0.83 0.22
N PHE A 10 -3.42 1.74 -0.43
CA PHE A 10 -2.15 2.26 0.05
C PHE A 10 -2.18 3.78 0.07
N VAL A 11 -1.74 4.36 1.18
CA VAL A 11 -1.72 5.81 1.38
C VAL A 11 -0.31 6.23 1.79
N VAL A 12 0.22 7.28 1.17
CA VAL A 12 1.59 7.79 1.42
C VAL A 12 1.57 9.26 1.84
N GLY A 13 2.61 9.69 2.54
CA GLY A 13 2.84 11.10 2.88
C GLY A 13 1.71 11.67 3.71
N GLU A 14 1.36 10.99 4.81
CA GLU A 14 0.32 11.39 5.76
C GLU A 14 -1.10 11.53 5.18
N GLY A 15 -1.41 10.91 4.05
CA GLY A 15 -2.75 11.00 3.43
C GLY A 15 -2.79 11.76 2.11
N ASN A 16 -1.69 12.39 1.71
CA ASN A 16 -1.67 13.25 0.52
C ASN A 16 -1.81 12.49 -0.79
N LEU A 17 -1.46 11.21 -0.80
CA LEU A 17 -1.56 10.36 -1.98
C LEU A 17 -2.15 9.00 -1.63
N ALA A 18 -3.20 8.62 -2.34
CA ALA A 18 -3.88 7.36 -2.17
C ALA A 18 -3.89 6.57 -3.48
N PHE A 19 -3.77 5.25 -3.32
CA PHE A 19 -3.74 4.28 -4.40
C PHE A 19 -4.68 3.12 -4.07
N ASP A 20 -5.33 2.59 -5.10
CA ASP A 20 -5.88 1.24 -5.02
C ASP A 20 -4.74 0.24 -5.24
N VAL A 21 -4.78 -0.87 -4.51
CA VAL A 21 -3.76 -1.93 -4.60
C VAL A 21 -4.34 -3.08 -5.41
N VAL A 22 -3.65 -3.41 -6.51
CA VAL A 22 -4.05 -4.48 -7.43
C VAL A 22 -3.47 -5.83 -6.98
N GLU A 23 -2.24 -5.81 -6.47
CA GLU A 23 -1.52 -7.00 -6.02
C GLU A 23 -0.57 -6.61 -4.88
N PHE A 24 -0.36 -7.53 -3.93
CA PHE A 24 0.61 -7.35 -2.88
C PHE A 24 1.29 -8.67 -2.49
N GLU A 25 2.51 -8.55 -2.00
CA GLU A 25 3.27 -9.63 -1.36
C GLU A 25 3.90 -9.07 -0.07
N LEU A 26 3.65 -9.75 1.05
CA LEU A 26 4.19 -9.39 2.36
C LEU A 26 5.06 -10.54 2.88
N GLU A 27 6.35 -10.26 3.05
CA GLU A 27 7.31 -11.14 3.69
C GLU A 27 7.64 -10.59 5.08
N GLU A 28 7.43 -11.39 6.12
CA GLU A 28 7.71 -11.02 7.52
C GLU A 28 8.23 -12.22 8.32
N ALA A 29 9.18 -11.97 9.22
CA ALA A 29 9.78 -12.98 10.10
C ALA A 29 10.12 -12.37 11.48
N LEU A 30 10.31 -13.22 12.48
CA LEU A 30 10.63 -12.77 13.83
C LEU A 30 12.02 -12.12 13.88
N CYS A 31 12.10 -10.92 14.44
CA CYS A 31 13.35 -10.14 14.56
C CYS A 31 14.00 -9.75 13.22
N GLU A 32 13.25 -9.77 12.12
CA GLU A 32 13.70 -9.33 10.81
C GLU A 32 12.81 -8.19 10.29
N PRO A 33 13.35 -7.23 9.52
CA PRO A 33 12.53 -6.24 8.84
C PRO A 33 11.58 -6.93 7.85
N PHE A 34 10.33 -6.48 7.79
CA PHE A 34 9.41 -6.94 6.77
C PHE A 34 9.73 -6.33 5.40
N ARG A 35 9.21 -6.96 4.35
CA ARG A 35 9.16 -6.40 2.99
C ARG A 35 7.74 -6.47 2.47
N LEU A 36 7.22 -5.33 2.03
CA LEU A 36 5.91 -5.23 1.39
C LEU A 36 6.11 -4.72 -0.05
N SER A 37 5.79 -5.57 -1.02
CA SER A 37 5.79 -5.24 -2.45
C SER A 37 4.37 -5.00 -2.90
N LEU A 38 4.11 -3.88 -3.59
CA LEU A 38 2.77 -3.46 -4.03
C LEU A 38 2.75 -3.20 -5.53
N LYS A 39 1.70 -3.65 -6.21
CA LYS A 39 1.28 -3.12 -7.52
C LYS A 39 0.10 -2.19 -7.32
N LEU A 40 0.24 -0.96 -7.79
CA LEU A 40 -0.66 0.14 -7.50
C LEU A 40 -1.39 0.60 -8.76
N ALA A 41 -2.63 1.05 -8.58
CA ALA A 41 -3.40 1.76 -9.59
C ALA A 41 -3.73 3.18 -9.09
N SER A 42 -3.70 4.15 -10.00
CA SER A 42 -4.10 5.54 -9.75
C SER A 42 -4.58 6.19 -11.03
N ASP A 43 -5.54 7.11 -10.90
CA ASP A 43 -5.99 7.97 -12.00
C ASP A 43 -5.00 9.13 -12.28
N LYS A 44 -3.95 9.27 -11.45
CA LYS A 44 -2.92 10.31 -11.60
C LYS A 44 -1.84 9.88 -12.59
N ASN A 45 -1.77 10.56 -13.73
CA ASN A 45 -0.84 10.22 -14.81
C ASN A 45 0.64 10.54 -14.50
N ALA A 46 0.93 11.50 -13.63
CA ALA A 46 2.30 11.89 -13.29
C ALA A 46 2.42 12.13 -11.79
N ILE A 47 3.06 11.19 -11.09
CA ILE A 47 3.24 11.26 -9.64
C ILE A 47 4.64 11.78 -9.35
N ASP A 48 4.74 12.83 -8.53
CA ASP A 48 6.04 13.33 -8.08
C ASP A 48 6.67 12.34 -7.09
N PHE A 49 7.80 11.75 -7.50
CA PHE A 49 8.52 10.75 -6.71
C PHE A 49 8.97 11.30 -5.35
N LYS A 50 9.20 12.61 -5.23
CA LYS A 50 9.55 13.25 -3.95
C LYS A 50 8.44 13.18 -2.92
N GLN A 51 7.19 13.00 -3.36
CA GLN A 51 6.03 12.84 -2.48
C GLN A 51 5.85 11.39 -2.03
N VAL A 52 6.63 10.45 -2.58
CA VAL A 52 6.47 9.01 -2.34
C VAL A 52 7.70 8.39 -1.69
N LEU A 53 8.88 8.57 -2.30
CA LEU A 53 10.12 8.00 -1.79
C LEU A 53 10.49 8.57 -0.42
N ASP A 54 10.99 7.69 0.45
CA ASP A 54 11.35 7.98 1.84
C ASP A 54 10.21 8.56 2.70
N GLN A 55 8.97 8.52 2.19
CA GLN A 55 7.78 8.94 2.94
C GLN A 55 7.16 7.75 3.68
N PRO A 56 6.51 8.01 4.83
CA PRO A 56 5.70 6.99 5.49
C PRO A 56 4.51 6.60 4.62
N GLY A 57 4.27 5.29 4.56
CA GLY A 57 3.20 4.66 3.83
C GLY A 57 2.39 3.72 4.72
N THR A 58 1.09 3.65 4.47
CA THR A 58 0.17 2.74 5.16
C THR A 58 -0.61 1.92 4.15
N PHE A 59 -0.37 0.62 4.15
CA PHE A 59 -1.22 -0.36 3.48
C PHE A 59 -2.36 -0.77 4.41
N THR A 60 -3.58 -0.82 3.88
CA THR A 60 -4.77 -1.26 4.62
C THR A 60 -5.47 -2.38 3.87
N LEU A 61 -5.65 -3.50 4.58
CA LEU A 61 -6.54 -4.58 4.17
C LEU A 61 -7.91 -4.32 4.77
N TRP A 62 -8.91 -4.18 3.91
CA TRP A 62 -10.30 -3.99 4.29
C TRP A 62 -11.06 -5.30 4.11
N GLN A 63 -11.90 -5.64 5.07
CA GLN A 63 -12.81 -6.77 4.98
C GLN A 63 -14.20 -6.34 5.47
N ASP A 64 -15.23 -6.59 4.67
CA ASP A 64 -16.62 -6.23 4.97
C ASP A 64 -16.76 -4.73 5.32
N GLY A 65 -16.08 -3.87 4.55
CA GLY A 65 -16.04 -2.42 4.72
C GLY A 65 -15.27 -1.91 5.94
N ARG A 66 -14.60 -2.78 6.70
CA ARG A 66 -13.84 -2.42 7.91
C ARG A 66 -12.34 -2.68 7.73
N PRO A 67 -11.46 -1.83 8.28
CA PRO A 67 -10.04 -2.08 8.24
C PRO A 67 -9.71 -3.28 9.14
N ALA A 68 -9.19 -4.35 8.54
CA ALA A 68 -8.87 -5.60 9.22
C ALA A 68 -7.38 -5.71 9.56
N ARG A 69 -6.49 -5.09 8.77
CA ARG A 69 -5.05 -5.02 9.05
C ARG A 69 -4.45 -3.74 8.49
N TYR A 70 -3.51 -3.17 9.24
CA TYR A 70 -2.64 -2.08 8.78
C TYR A 70 -1.20 -2.58 8.72
N VAL A 71 -0.46 -2.15 7.70
CA VAL A 71 0.99 -2.30 7.62
C VAL A 71 1.58 -0.91 7.38
N HIS A 72 2.33 -0.42 8.36
CA HIS A 72 2.99 0.88 8.31
C HIS A 72 4.47 0.69 8.01
N GLY A 73 5.00 1.48 7.07
CA GLY A 73 6.40 1.41 6.67
C GLY A 73 6.89 2.68 6.00
N ILE A 74 8.13 2.63 5.51
CA ILE A 74 8.74 3.68 4.69
C ILE A 74 8.86 3.15 3.26
N VAL A 75 8.54 3.98 2.27
CA VAL A 75 8.71 3.60 0.86
C VAL A 75 10.18 3.71 0.48
N SER A 76 10.82 2.56 0.26
CA SER A 76 12.23 2.46 -0.12
C SER A 76 12.46 2.38 -1.64
N HIS A 77 11.44 2.02 -2.42
CA HIS A 77 11.51 1.93 -3.86
C HIS A 77 10.14 2.24 -4.50
N PHE A 78 10.14 2.95 -5.62
CA PHE A 78 8.93 3.30 -6.36
C PHE A 78 9.24 3.41 -7.85
N THR A 79 8.36 2.88 -8.69
CA THR A 79 8.42 2.98 -10.16
C THR A 79 7.03 3.29 -10.70
N GLN A 80 6.99 4.00 -11.82
CA GLN A 80 5.76 4.31 -12.55
C GLN A 80 5.97 3.91 -14.01
N GLY A 81 5.00 3.19 -14.58
CA GLY A 81 5.00 2.73 -15.97
C GLY A 81 3.80 3.23 -16.74
#